data_AF-A0A5N5IUJ8-F1
#
_entry.id   AF-A0A5N5IUJ8-F1
#
_cell.length_a   1.000
_cell.length_b   1.000
_cell.length_c   1.000
_cell.angle_alpha   90.00
_cell.angle_beta   90.00
_cell.angle_gamma   90.00
#
_symmetry.space_group_name_H-M   'P 1'
#
loop_
_entity.id
_entity.type
_entity.pdbx_description
1 polymer ?
#
loop_
_entity_poly.entity_id
_entity_poly.type
_entity_poly.pdbx_seq_one_letter_code
_entity_poly.pdbx_strand_id
1 'polypeptide(L)'
;MKKPFSISALIIAMVSFISCGEKEKPKENETAVVETKNEIMGSWLLVYGETRTADTVEVKDLSNTEFMKILNEDHFAFFNQKKDTAEGFYGGAGTYTLKESVYTEKLDYIGVKELRGHEFTFDVEIKGDTLIQSGVEDVPEAGIKRHIVEKYIRIK
;
A
#
# COMPACT_ATOMS: atom_id res chain seq x y z
N MET A 1 -1.95 47.38 -78.71
CA MET A 1 -0.68 47.80 -78.07
C MET A 1 0.16 46.58 -77.78
N LYS A 2 1.46 46.66 -78.10
CA LYS A 2 2.44 45.56 -78.08
C LYS A 2 3.36 45.67 -76.85
N LYS A 3 3.86 44.50 -76.40
CA LYS A 3 5.11 44.18 -75.67
C LYS A 3 5.16 44.37 -74.14
N PRO A 4 6.11 43.73 -73.41
CA PRO A 4 6.89 42.51 -73.72
C PRO A 4 7.08 41.51 -72.54
N PHE A 5 7.33 40.24 -72.91
CA PHE A 5 8.42 39.36 -72.48
C PHE A 5 9.08 39.53 -71.09
N SER A 6 9.09 38.45 -70.28
CA SER A 6 10.23 38.13 -69.42
C SER A 6 10.42 36.61 -69.32
N ILE A 7 11.64 36.18 -69.65
CA ILE A 7 12.20 34.82 -69.51
C ILE A 7 12.63 34.58 -68.05
N SER A 8 12.80 33.29 -67.72
CA SER A 8 13.47 32.68 -66.55
C SER A 8 12.47 32.10 -65.53
N ALA A 9 12.58 30.86 -65.05
CA ALA A 9 13.64 29.85 -65.19
C ALA A 9 13.04 28.45 -65.01
N LEU A 10 13.64 27.50 -65.71
CA LEU A 10 13.48 26.06 -65.55
C LEU A 10 14.05 25.63 -64.19
N ILE A 11 13.23 25.07 -63.29
CA ILE A 11 13.72 24.20 -62.20
C ILE A 11 12.82 22.97 -62.12
N ILE A 12 13.38 21.87 -62.62
CA ILE A 12 12.96 20.49 -62.38
C ILE A 12 13.20 20.21 -60.90
N ALA A 13 12.18 19.81 -60.15
CA ALA A 13 12.35 19.19 -58.84
C ALA A 13 11.57 17.88 -58.79
N MET A 14 12.36 16.82 -58.75
CA MET A 14 12.07 15.41 -58.85
C MET A 14 11.22 14.93 -57.67
N VAL A 15 10.15 14.19 -57.96
CA VAL A 15 9.40 13.42 -56.98
C VAL A 15 10.34 12.39 -56.36
N SER A 16 10.52 12.44 -55.05
CA SER A 16 11.18 11.37 -54.28
C SER A 16 10.30 11.05 -53.08
N PHE A 17 9.52 9.98 -53.19
CA PHE A 17 8.87 9.32 -52.07
C PHE A 17 9.96 8.70 -51.19
N ILE A 18 10.39 9.43 -50.16
CA ILE A 18 11.11 8.85 -49.03
C ILE A 18 10.07 8.59 -47.94
N SER A 19 9.29 7.53 -48.12
CA SER A 19 8.62 6.89 -46.98
C SER A 19 9.67 6.00 -46.33
N CYS A 20 10.32 6.51 -45.28
CA CYS A 20 11.19 5.72 -44.44
C CYS A 20 10.44 4.50 -43.93
N GLY A 21 10.97 3.31 -44.22
CA GLY A 21 10.63 2.11 -43.48
C GLY A 21 10.96 2.33 -42.01
N GLU A 22 9.96 2.19 -41.16
CA GLU A 22 10.14 2.16 -39.72
C GLU A 22 10.94 0.90 -39.39
N LYS A 23 12.18 1.08 -38.95
CA LYS A 23 12.98 -0.02 -38.41
C LYS A 23 12.30 -0.45 -37.12
N GLU A 24 11.72 -1.65 -37.13
CA GLU A 24 11.32 -2.34 -35.91
C GLU A 24 12.49 -2.31 -34.93
N LYS A 25 12.30 -1.60 -33.82
CA LYS A 25 13.22 -1.70 -32.68
C LYS A 25 13.14 -3.13 -32.14
N PRO A 26 14.27 -3.75 -31.76
CA PRO A 26 14.23 -5.04 -31.08
C PRO A 26 13.32 -4.93 -29.86
N LYS A 27 12.36 -5.86 -29.73
CA LYS A 27 11.59 -6.06 -28.52
C LYS A 27 12.58 -6.35 -27.39
N GLU A 28 12.95 -5.33 -26.65
CA GLU A 28 13.44 -5.48 -25.29
C GLU A 28 12.35 -6.27 -24.55
N ASN A 29 12.77 -7.35 -23.90
CA ASN A 29 11.88 -8.11 -23.03
C ASN A 29 11.38 -7.13 -21.95
N GLU A 30 10.22 -6.53 -22.18
CA GLU A 30 9.34 -6.09 -21.11
C GLU A 30 9.14 -7.35 -20.26
N THR A 31 9.95 -7.45 -19.23
CA THR A 31 9.64 -8.27 -18.08
C THR A 31 8.31 -7.69 -17.65
N ALA A 32 7.23 -8.41 -17.96
CA ALA A 32 5.91 -8.07 -17.47
C ALA A 32 6.10 -7.91 -15.97
N VAL A 33 6.08 -6.66 -15.51
CA VAL A 33 5.88 -6.37 -14.10
C VAL A 33 4.46 -6.87 -13.90
N VAL A 34 4.35 -8.13 -13.48
CA VAL A 34 3.14 -8.64 -12.90
C VAL A 34 2.91 -7.68 -11.77
N GLU A 35 1.97 -6.75 -11.93
CA GLU A 35 1.43 -6.05 -10.78
C GLU A 35 0.89 -7.14 -9.88
N THR A 36 1.71 -7.53 -8.91
CA THR A 36 1.30 -8.36 -7.81
C THR A 36 0.24 -7.53 -7.11
N LYS A 37 -1.02 -7.77 -7.48
CA LYS A 37 -2.17 -7.24 -6.76
C LYS A 37 -1.86 -7.44 -5.28
N ASN A 38 -1.68 -6.34 -4.57
CA ASN A 38 -1.27 -6.38 -3.18
C ASN A 38 -2.35 -7.14 -2.40
N GLU A 39 -2.04 -8.40 -2.06
CA GLU A 39 -3.04 -9.37 -1.58
C GLU A 39 -3.62 -8.97 -0.23
N ILE A 40 -2.93 -8.12 0.54
CA ILE A 40 -3.41 -7.65 1.84
C ILE A 40 -4.38 -6.46 1.72
N MET A 41 -4.52 -5.81 0.56
CA MET A 41 -5.49 -4.72 0.38
C MET A 41 -6.91 -5.20 0.68
N GLY A 42 -7.66 -4.42 1.44
CA GLY A 42 -9.05 -4.70 1.79
C GLY A 42 -9.43 -4.22 3.19
N SER A 43 -10.66 -4.55 3.58
CA SER A 43 -11.16 -4.32 4.94
C SER A 43 -11.13 -5.63 5.72
N TRP A 44 -10.70 -5.55 6.98
CA TRP A 44 -10.30 -6.69 7.79
C TRP A 44 -10.88 -6.56 9.19
N LEU A 45 -11.59 -7.58 9.66
CA LEU A 45 -12.13 -7.66 11.01
C LEU A 45 -11.21 -8.49 11.89
N LEU A 46 -10.73 -7.94 13.01
CA LEU A 46 -9.90 -8.68 13.95
C LEU A 46 -10.74 -9.78 14.63
N VAL A 47 -10.25 -11.02 14.57
CA VAL A 47 -10.86 -12.18 15.23
C VAL A 47 -9.97 -12.78 16.32
N TYR A 48 -8.70 -12.39 16.35
CA TYR A 48 -7.75 -12.76 17.40
C TYR A 48 -6.70 -11.67 17.54
N GLY A 49 -6.41 -11.26 18.78
CA GLY A 49 -5.30 -10.37 19.09
C GLY A 49 -4.62 -10.80 20.37
N GLU A 50 -3.31 -10.88 20.37
CA GLU A 50 -2.50 -11.25 21.52
C GLU A 50 -1.26 -10.36 21.62
N THR A 51 -0.95 -9.92 22.82
CA THR A 51 0.29 -9.22 23.13
C THR A 51 1.08 -10.00 24.17
N ARG A 52 2.38 -10.17 23.94
CA ARG A 52 3.31 -10.84 24.85
C ARG A 52 4.40 -9.88 25.29
N THR A 53 4.58 -9.75 26.59
CA THR A 53 5.74 -9.08 27.20
C THR A 53 6.69 -10.14 27.77
N ALA A 54 7.73 -9.74 28.51
CA ALA A 54 8.60 -10.68 29.21
C ALA A 54 7.86 -11.51 30.27
N ASP A 55 6.84 -10.90 30.91
CA ASP A 55 6.19 -11.46 32.09
C ASP A 55 4.73 -11.87 31.84
N THR A 56 4.11 -11.36 30.78
CA THR A 56 2.67 -11.50 30.55
C THR A 56 2.32 -11.90 29.13
N VAL A 57 1.22 -12.64 29.01
CA VAL A 57 0.50 -12.89 27.76
C VAL A 57 -0.93 -12.42 27.94
N GLU A 58 -1.36 -11.49 27.11
CA GLU A 58 -2.69 -10.92 27.14
C GLU A 58 -3.39 -11.19 25.81
N VAL A 59 -4.53 -11.88 25.87
CA VAL A 59 -5.41 -12.08 24.72
C VAL A 59 -6.54 -11.06 24.78
N LYS A 60 -6.75 -10.35 23.68
CA LYS A 60 -7.78 -9.32 23.56
C LYS A 60 -9.18 -9.93 23.66
N ASP A 61 -10.00 -9.41 24.57
CA ASP A 61 -11.41 -9.75 24.64
C ASP A 61 -12.21 -9.03 23.53
N LEU A 62 -12.64 -9.82 22.55
CA LEU A 62 -13.42 -9.36 21.39
C LEU A 62 -14.93 -9.64 21.54
N SER A 63 -15.39 -10.13 22.70
CA SER A 63 -16.82 -10.39 22.93
C SER A 63 -17.67 -9.12 22.74
N ASN A 64 -17.19 -8.00 23.30
CA ASN A 64 -17.86 -6.70 23.30
C ASN A 64 -17.08 -5.58 22.58
N THR A 65 -16.04 -5.93 21.83
CA THR A 65 -15.22 -4.96 21.08
C THR A 65 -15.14 -5.38 19.63
N GLU A 66 -15.38 -4.45 18.71
CA GLU A 66 -15.08 -4.64 17.29
C GLU A 66 -13.79 -3.88 16.96
N PHE A 67 -12.93 -4.51 16.17
CA PHE A 67 -11.71 -3.90 15.68
C PHE A 67 -11.61 -4.16 14.18
N MET A 68 -11.44 -3.11 13.40
CA MET A 68 -11.32 -3.16 11.95
C MET A 68 -10.02 -2.52 11.51
N LYS A 69 -9.38 -3.11 10.50
CA LYS A 69 -8.24 -2.57 9.77
C LYS A 69 -8.63 -2.42 8.29
N ILE A 70 -8.26 -1.31 7.68
CA ILE A 70 -8.48 -1.02 6.26
C ILE A 70 -7.10 -0.80 5.65
N LEU A 71 -6.80 -1.52 4.58
CA LEU A 71 -5.58 -1.45 3.81
C LEU A 71 -5.95 -1.04 2.38
N ASN A 72 -5.50 0.13 1.94
CA ASN A 72 -5.58 0.52 0.53
C ASN A 72 -4.20 0.31 -0.14
N GLU A 73 -3.93 0.99 -1.25
CA GLU A 73 -2.68 0.82 -2.02
C GLU A 73 -1.41 1.07 -1.18
N ASP A 74 -1.40 2.13 -0.36
CA ASP A 74 -0.20 2.65 0.32
C ASP A 74 -0.46 3.13 1.76
N HIS A 75 -1.72 3.13 2.21
CA HIS A 75 -2.17 3.55 3.53
C HIS A 75 -2.93 2.46 4.27
N PHE A 76 -2.85 2.56 5.59
CA PHE A 76 -3.66 1.77 6.50
C PHE A 76 -4.42 2.68 7.46
N ALA A 77 -5.54 2.19 7.96
CA ALA A 77 -6.19 2.71 9.14
C ALA A 77 -6.76 1.56 9.97
N PHE A 78 -6.70 1.67 11.29
CA PHE A 78 -7.38 0.77 12.19
C PHE A 78 -8.23 1.54 13.19
N PHE A 79 -9.31 0.91 13.62
CA PHE A 79 -10.23 1.46 14.59
C PHE A 79 -10.76 0.34 15.46
N ASN A 80 -11.00 0.63 16.73
CA ASN A 80 -11.78 -0.22 17.60
C ASN A 80 -12.83 0.59 18.34
N GLN A 81 -13.93 -0.07 18.66
CA GLN A 81 -14.98 0.48 19.49
C GLN A 81 -15.61 -0.63 20.32
N LYS A 82 -16.11 -0.25 21.50
CA LYS A 82 -16.99 -1.14 22.26
C LYS A 82 -18.37 -1.12 21.63
N LYS A 83 -19.05 -2.26 21.65
CA LYS A 83 -20.45 -2.36 21.21
C LYS A 83 -21.33 -1.57 22.18
N ASP A 84 -22.36 -0.92 21.64
CA ASP A 84 -23.43 -0.25 22.40
C ASP A 84 -22.98 0.87 23.36
N THR A 85 -21.82 1.50 23.12
CA THR A 85 -21.36 2.68 23.87
C THR A 85 -20.60 3.67 22.99
N ALA A 86 -20.62 4.94 23.37
CA ALA A 86 -19.81 6.00 22.74
C ALA A 86 -18.35 6.02 23.26
N GLU A 87 -18.06 5.26 24.32
CA GLU A 87 -16.73 5.21 24.94
C GLU A 87 -15.84 4.12 24.33
N GLY A 88 -14.53 4.30 24.45
CA GLY A 88 -13.56 3.28 24.02
C GLY A 88 -13.35 3.20 22.52
N PHE A 89 -13.73 4.25 21.78
CA PHE A 89 -13.25 4.44 20.41
C PHE A 89 -11.76 4.80 20.44
N TYR A 90 -10.96 4.02 19.74
CA TYR A 90 -9.53 4.28 19.52
C TYR A 90 -9.17 3.88 18.11
N GLY A 91 -8.20 4.57 17.50
CA GLY A 91 -7.80 4.27 16.14
C GLY A 91 -6.52 4.98 15.77
N GLY A 92 -5.91 4.47 14.70
CA GLY A 92 -4.70 5.02 14.13
C GLY A 92 -4.64 4.82 12.62
N ALA A 93 -3.81 5.60 11.96
CA ALA A 93 -3.63 5.52 10.52
C ALA A 93 -2.24 6.02 10.10
N GLY A 94 -1.86 5.69 8.88
CA GLY A 94 -0.63 6.16 8.27
C GLY A 94 -0.35 5.45 6.95
N THR A 95 0.91 5.45 6.54
CA THR A 95 1.37 4.76 5.33
C THR A 95 1.94 3.39 5.65
N TYR A 96 2.03 2.51 4.67
CA TYR A 96 2.80 1.28 4.83
C TYR A 96 3.59 0.94 3.57
N THR A 97 4.56 0.05 3.74
CA THR A 97 5.21 -0.65 2.62
C THR A 97 5.07 -2.15 2.80
N LEU A 98 4.92 -2.88 1.70
CA LEU A 98 4.90 -4.33 1.67
C LEU A 98 5.96 -4.85 0.70
N LYS A 99 6.89 -5.65 1.20
CA LYS A 99 7.90 -6.35 0.41
C LYS A 99 7.86 -7.82 0.79
N GLU A 100 7.33 -8.66 -0.10
CA GLU A 100 7.05 -10.07 0.19
C GLU A 100 6.14 -10.19 1.43
N SER A 101 6.60 -10.82 2.50
CA SER A 101 5.89 -10.92 3.78
C SER A 101 6.22 -9.80 4.76
N VAL A 102 7.15 -8.90 4.42
CA VAL A 102 7.58 -7.83 5.33
C VAL A 102 6.69 -6.60 5.13
N TYR A 103 5.86 -6.32 6.12
CA TYR A 103 4.90 -5.22 6.16
C TYR A 103 5.35 -4.20 7.19
N THR A 104 5.66 -2.97 6.76
CA THR A 104 6.10 -1.90 7.67
C THR A 104 5.11 -0.75 7.66
N GLU A 105 4.46 -0.51 8.81
CA GLU A 105 3.56 0.61 9.05
C GLU A 105 4.33 1.81 9.57
N LYS A 106 4.09 2.99 9.00
CA LYS A 106 4.49 4.26 9.60
C LYS A 106 3.25 4.92 10.20
N LEU A 107 3.20 5.03 11.52
CA LEU A 107 2.01 5.48 12.24
C LEU A 107 2.01 7.01 12.42
N ASP A 108 1.32 7.73 11.53
CA ASP A 108 1.32 9.21 11.55
C ASP A 108 0.16 9.79 12.38
N TYR A 109 -1.00 9.12 12.36
CA TYR A 109 -2.23 9.57 13.01
C TYR A 109 -2.57 8.64 14.16
N ILE A 110 -2.43 9.12 15.40
CA ILE A 110 -2.78 8.36 16.60
C ILE A 110 -2.97 9.30 17.79
N GLY A 111 -3.80 8.90 18.76
CA GLY A 111 -4.04 9.67 19.99
C GLY A 111 -2.83 9.74 20.93
N VAL A 112 -1.90 8.80 20.82
CA VAL A 112 -0.69 8.69 21.66
C VAL A 112 0.46 9.42 20.98
N LYS A 113 0.90 10.55 21.54
CA LYS A 113 1.88 11.44 20.89
C LYS A 113 3.21 10.73 20.65
N GLU A 114 3.64 9.91 21.59
CA GLU A 114 4.90 9.18 21.63
C GLU A 114 4.99 8.12 20.53
N LEU A 115 3.86 7.74 19.91
CA LEU A 115 3.82 6.77 18.82
C LEU A 115 3.82 7.42 17.43
N ARG A 116 3.64 8.74 17.33
CA ARG A 116 3.51 9.42 16.03
C ARG A 116 4.84 9.44 15.29
N GLY A 117 4.80 9.02 14.03
CA GLY A 117 5.96 8.93 13.14
C GLY A 117 6.83 7.69 13.37
N HIS A 118 6.47 6.80 14.30
CA HIS A 118 7.17 5.53 14.49
C HIS A 118 6.86 4.56 13.35
N GLU A 119 7.86 3.76 13.02
CA GLU A 119 7.71 2.63 12.10
C GLU A 119 7.64 1.32 12.87
N PHE A 120 6.69 0.46 12.48
CA PHE A 120 6.49 -0.86 13.04
C PHE A 120 6.57 -1.89 11.91
N THR A 121 7.52 -2.81 12.03
CA THR A 121 7.71 -3.89 11.05
C THR A 121 7.08 -5.18 11.55
N PHE A 122 6.31 -5.80 10.69
CA PHE A 122 5.60 -7.04 10.94
C PHE A 122 5.85 -8.02 9.80
N ASP A 123 5.78 -9.31 10.13
CA ASP A 123 5.57 -10.37 9.16
C ASP A 123 4.07 -10.54 8.93
N VAL A 124 3.67 -10.62 7.65
CA VAL A 124 2.29 -10.88 7.24
C VAL A 124 2.16 -12.15 6.40
N GLU A 125 1.05 -12.84 6.58
CA GLU A 125 0.70 -14.05 5.84
C GLU A 125 -0.81 -14.04 5.50
N ILE A 126 -1.14 -14.34 4.24
CA ILE A 126 -2.53 -14.59 3.83
C ILE A 126 -2.79 -16.10 3.78
N LYS A 127 -3.84 -16.54 4.49
CA LYS A 127 -4.37 -17.90 4.47
C LYS A 127 -5.86 -17.87 4.15
N GLY A 128 -6.21 -18.05 2.88
CA GLY A 128 -7.61 -17.95 2.44
C GLY A 128 -8.16 -16.54 2.63
N ASP A 129 -9.17 -16.39 3.49
CA ASP A 129 -9.74 -15.10 3.88
C ASP A 129 -9.11 -14.50 5.15
N THR A 130 -8.05 -15.11 5.66
CA THR A 130 -7.37 -14.69 6.89
C THR A 130 -6.08 -13.92 6.58
N LEU A 131 -5.92 -12.75 7.18
CA LEU A 131 -4.65 -12.03 7.29
C LEU A 131 -4.07 -12.26 8.68
N ILE A 132 -2.84 -12.76 8.76
CA ILE A 132 -2.10 -12.94 10.00
C ILE A 132 -0.96 -11.92 9.98
N GLN A 133 -0.85 -11.13 11.05
CA GLN A 133 0.22 -10.15 11.25
C GLN A 133 0.91 -10.43 12.58
N SER A 134 2.23 -10.40 12.62
CA SER A 134 2.99 -10.52 13.85
C SER A 134 4.30 -9.76 13.82
N GLY A 135 4.74 -9.24 14.96
CA GLY A 135 6.01 -8.52 15.05
C GLY A 135 6.24 -7.96 16.44
N VAL A 136 7.29 -7.15 16.58
CA VAL A 136 7.66 -6.53 17.85
C VAL A 136 7.42 -5.03 17.76
N GLU A 137 6.70 -4.49 18.74
CA GLU A 137 6.64 -3.06 19.00
C GLU A 137 7.61 -2.74 20.13
N ASP A 138 8.60 -1.88 19.84
CA ASP A 138 9.58 -1.40 20.82
C ASP A 138 9.66 0.14 20.71
N VAL A 139 8.97 0.81 21.63
CA VAL A 139 8.94 2.28 21.77
C VAL A 139 9.21 2.61 23.24
N PRO A 140 10.49 2.74 23.64
CA PRO A 140 10.88 2.98 25.02
C PRO A 140 10.25 4.23 25.64
N GLU A 141 10.08 5.30 24.85
CA GLU A 141 9.49 6.57 25.28
C GLU A 141 8.01 6.43 25.67
N ALA A 142 7.31 5.46 25.07
CA ALA A 142 5.93 5.11 25.38
C ALA A 142 5.83 3.97 26.41
N GLY A 143 6.96 3.43 26.89
CA GLY A 143 6.99 2.26 27.77
C GLY A 143 6.51 0.98 27.08
N ILE A 144 6.61 0.90 25.75
CA ILE A 144 6.11 -0.23 24.96
C ILE A 144 7.28 -1.13 24.59
N LYS A 145 7.20 -2.40 25.00
CA LYS A 145 8.03 -3.48 24.47
C LYS A 145 7.24 -4.77 24.51
N ARG A 146 6.72 -5.19 23.35
CA ARG A 146 5.84 -6.35 23.24
C ARG A 146 5.90 -7.00 21.87
N HIS A 147 5.74 -8.30 21.84
CA HIS A 147 5.45 -9.03 20.62
C HIS A 147 3.93 -9.09 20.44
N ILE A 148 3.45 -8.80 19.23
CA ILE A 148 2.02 -8.85 18.90
C ILE A 148 1.74 -9.94 17.88
N VAL A 149 0.58 -10.59 18.00
CA VAL A 149 0.01 -11.48 16.98
C VAL A 149 -1.44 -11.09 16.77
N GLU A 150 -1.80 -10.80 15.54
CA GLU A 150 -3.15 -10.42 15.15
C GLU A 150 -3.62 -11.30 13.99
N LYS A 151 -4.86 -11.76 14.05
CA LYS A 151 -5.51 -12.49 12.96
C LYS A 151 -6.81 -11.79 12.60
N TYR A 152 -6.99 -11.59 11.32
CA TYR A 152 -8.11 -10.87 10.75
C TYR A 152 -8.84 -11.71 9.72
N ILE A 153 -10.15 -11.55 9.61
CA ILE A 153 -10.96 -12.09 8.52
C ILE A 153 -11.35 -10.97 7.57
N ARG A 154 -11.24 -11.20 6.28
CA ARG A 154 -11.62 -10.24 5.24
C ARG A 154 -13.12 -9.96 5.26
N ILE A 155 -13.49 -8.69 5.25
CA ILE A 155 -14.86 -8.21 5.10
C ILE A 155 -15.19 -8.16 3.60
N LYS A 156 -16.35 -8.71 3.21
CA LYS A 156 -16.83 -8.78 1.82
C LYS A 156 -17.92 -7.76 1.56
#